data_AF-A0A7Z2GRT8-F1
#
_entry.id   AF-A0A7Z2GRT8-F1
#
_cell.length_a   1.000
_cell.length_b   1.000
_cell.length_c   1.000
_cell.angle_alpha   90.00
_cell.angle_beta   90.00
_cell.angle_gamma   90.00
#
_symmetry.space_group_name_H-M   'P 1'
#
loop_
_entity.id
_entity.type
_entity.pdbx_description
1 polymer ?
#
loop_
_entity_poly.entity_id
_entity_poly.type
_entity_poly.pdbx_seq_one_letter_code
_entity_poly.pdbx_strand_id
1 'polypeptide(L)'
;MAKWLAALSVVFNKDHQHIATWIQTLVVVLGVIIANFQLAAMVEQNDITRNTKLHDLLEEYRRDIAQPIFLLEGAIIRAGRPETSDQEMKDDFATVLPQQTLAKYIDFLKRMETCGEDHVCNRSQTSAFVCKKAKTTWQALNYYSKDVRFAPWKSMEMMKYSSQLDDLIARECDYFSAVWLRMKTDIF
;
A
#
# COMPACT_ATOMS: atom_id res chain seq x y z
N MET A 1 40.40 29.01 27.70
CA MET A 1 39.30 29.80 27.10
C MET A 1 39.74 31.17 26.56
N ALA A 2 40.58 31.94 27.27
CA ALA A 2 41.03 33.26 26.80
C ALA A 2 41.82 33.26 25.45
N LYS A 3 42.58 32.19 25.16
CA LYS A 3 43.34 32.08 23.90
C LYS A 3 42.46 31.87 22.65
N TRP A 4 41.25 31.32 22.80
CA TRP A 4 40.30 31.14 21.70
C TRP A 4 39.55 32.44 21.37
N LEU A 5 39.30 33.27 22.38
CA LEU A 5 38.69 34.60 22.19
C LEU A 5 39.65 35.60 21.55
N ALA A 6 40.96 35.49 21.82
CA ALA A 6 41.98 36.31 21.16
C ALA A 6 42.18 35.95 19.68
N ALA A 7 41.97 34.68 19.30
CA ALA A 7 41.99 34.28 17.89
C ALA A 7 40.77 34.82 17.12
N LEU A 8 39.63 35.00 17.79
CA LEU A 8 38.43 35.62 17.21
C LEU A 8 38.58 37.14 17.05
N SER A 9 39.33 37.84 17.91
CA SER A 9 39.51 39.30 17.78
C SER A 9 40.46 39.70 16.64
N VAL A 10 41.39 38.82 16.24
CA VAL A 10 42.28 39.05 15.08
C VAL A 10 41.52 38.99 13.74
N VAL A 11 40.42 38.24 13.68
CA VAL A 11 39.57 38.13 12.47
C VAL A 11 38.70 39.38 12.24
N PHE A 12 38.53 40.24 13.25
CA PHE A 12 37.74 41.48 13.17
C PHE A 12 38.57 42.75 12.88
N ASN A 13 39.83 42.60 12.45
CA ASN A 13 40.62 43.71 11.93
C ASN A 13 40.15 44.03 10.50
N LYS A 14 39.98 45.32 10.14
CA LYS A 14 39.39 45.75 8.84
C LYS A 14 40.11 45.17 7.61
N ASP A 15 41.38 44.80 7.72
CA ASP A 15 42.17 44.22 6.63
C ASP A 15 41.88 42.72 6.35
N HIS A 16 41.11 42.04 7.21
CA HIS A 16 40.82 40.59 7.08
C HIS A 16 39.34 40.28 6.83
N GLN A 17 38.51 41.30 6.58
CA GLN A 17 37.07 41.13 6.30
C GLN A 17 36.81 40.19 5.11
N HIS A 18 37.62 40.26 4.06
CA HIS A 18 37.51 39.34 2.92
C HIS A 18 37.72 37.89 3.34
N ILE A 19 38.72 37.61 4.20
CA ILE A 19 39.03 36.27 4.69
C ILE A 19 37.88 35.75 5.57
N ALA A 20 37.32 36.60 6.43
CA ALA A 20 36.16 36.25 7.26
C ALA A 20 34.91 35.90 6.42
N THR A 21 34.69 36.63 5.33
CA THR A 21 33.55 36.39 4.43
C THR A 21 33.72 35.09 3.64
N TRP A 22 34.95 34.77 3.21
CA TRP A 22 35.26 33.50 2.55
C TRP A 22 35.09 32.31 3.48
N ILE A 23 35.53 32.42 4.74
CA ILE A 23 35.34 31.38 5.75
C ILE A 23 33.85 31.16 6.03
N GLN A 24 33.06 32.22 6.19
CA GLN A 24 31.60 32.11 6.34
C GLN A 24 30.94 31.44 5.12
N THR A 25 31.35 31.81 3.91
CA THR A 25 30.82 31.21 2.68
C THR A 25 31.14 29.72 2.61
N LEU A 26 32.37 29.32 2.94
CA LEU A 26 32.78 27.91 3.03
C LEU A 26 31.95 27.14 4.07
N VAL A 27 31.71 27.72 5.24
CA VAL A 27 30.90 27.11 6.30
C VAL A 27 29.45 26.92 5.85
N VAL A 28 28.85 27.91 5.16
CA VAL A 28 27.49 27.78 4.61
C VAL A 28 27.43 26.70 3.54
N VAL A 29 28.38 26.66 2.61
CA VAL A 29 28.43 25.65 1.54
C VAL A 29 28.61 24.25 2.13
N LEU A 30 29.53 24.07 3.08
CA LEU A 30 29.71 22.80 3.80
C LEU A 30 28.44 22.40 4.57
N GLY A 31 27.75 23.36 5.19
CA GLY A 31 26.46 23.13 5.87
C GLY A 31 25.38 22.61 4.92
N VAL A 32 25.24 23.20 3.74
CA VAL A 32 24.29 22.75 2.71
C VAL A 32 24.63 21.34 2.21
N ILE A 33 25.91 21.05 1.99
CA ILE A 33 26.37 19.73 1.56
C ILE A 33 26.03 18.67 2.62
N ILE A 34 26.33 18.93 3.89
CA ILE A 34 26.01 18.01 4.99
C ILE A 34 24.50 17.80 5.13
N ALA A 35 23.71 18.88 5.04
CA ALA A 35 22.25 18.80 5.08
C ALA A 35 21.69 17.94 3.93
N ASN A 36 22.24 18.08 2.72
CA ASN A 36 21.85 17.25 1.58
C ASN A 36 22.21 15.78 1.77
N PHE A 37 23.37 15.46 2.33
CA PHE A 37 23.74 14.07 2.64
C PHE A 37 22.86 13.46 3.73
N GLN A 38 22.50 14.23 4.76
CA GLN A 38 21.56 13.79 5.80
C GLN A 38 20.16 13.56 5.24
N LEU A 39 19.71 14.44 4.35
CA LEU A 39 18.43 14.29 3.65
C LEU A 39 18.44 13.03 2.76
N ALA A 40 19.49 12.82 1.97
CA ALA A 40 19.63 11.64 1.12
C ALA A 40 19.63 10.34 1.92
N ALA A 41 20.38 10.29 3.04
CA ALA A 41 20.40 9.14 3.93
C ALA A 41 19.04 8.88 4.61
N MET A 42 18.31 9.94 5.02
CA MET A 42 16.95 9.80 5.54
C MET A 42 15.96 9.29 4.49
N VAL A 43 16.08 9.77 3.24
CA VAL A 43 15.25 9.29 2.13
C VAL A 43 15.50 7.80 1.86
N GLU A 44 16.77 7.41 1.76
CA GLU A 44 17.17 6.02 1.53
C GLU A 44 16.72 5.09 2.66
N GLN A 45 16.90 5.50 3.92
CA GLN A 45 16.45 4.72 5.08
C GLN A 45 14.93 4.58 5.14
N ASN A 46 14.19 5.62 4.75
CA ASN A 46 12.72 5.58 4.70
C ASN A 46 12.22 4.64 3.61
N ASP A 47 12.83 4.68 2.42
CA ASP A 47 12.47 3.78 1.32
C ASP A 47 12.80 2.31 1.61
N ILE A 48 13.92 2.02 2.26
CA ILE A 48 14.25 0.66 2.74
C ILE A 48 13.17 0.18 3.72
N THR A 49 12.85 1.00 4.73
CA THR A 49 11.85 0.66 5.76
C THR A 49 10.47 0.41 5.14
N ARG A 50 10.06 1.25 4.18
CA ARG A 50 8.81 1.11 3.44
C ARG A 50 8.73 -0.20 2.66
N ASN A 51 9.81 -0.57 2.00
CA ASN A 51 9.88 -1.81 1.24
C ASN A 51 9.83 -3.04 2.17
N THR A 52 10.46 -2.99 3.35
CA THR A 52 10.37 -4.07 4.33
C THR A 52 8.93 -4.28 4.80
N LYS A 53 8.20 -3.21 5.15
CA LYS A 53 6.81 -3.34 5.60
C LYS A 53 5.84 -3.82 4.53
N LEU A 54 6.04 -3.37 3.30
CA LEU A 54 5.29 -3.94 2.18
C LEU A 54 5.58 -5.43 2.01
N HIS A 55 6.85 -5.85 2.14
CA HIS A 55 7.23 -7.25 2.00
C HIS A 55 6.61 -8.13 3.10
N ASP A 56 6.60 -7.67 4.35
CA ASP A 56 5.95 -8.37 5.47
C ASP A 56 4.46 -8.67 5.16
N LEU A 57 3.73 -7.67 4.66
CA LEU A 57 2.31 -7.81 4.31
C LEU A 57 2.10 -8.71 3.09
N LEU A 58 2.98 -8.65 2.09
CA LEU A 58 2.90 -9.53 0.93
C LEU A 58 3.19 -11.00 1.29
N GLU A 59 4.08 -11.25 2.25
CA GLU A 59 4.34 -12.59 2.77
C GLU A 59 3.17 -13.10 3.61
N GLU A 60 2.56 -12.26 4.44
CA GLU A 60 1.30 -12.57 5.13
C GLU A 60 0.22 -12.97 4.13
N TYR A 61 0.06 -12.21 3.05
CA TYR A 61 -0.88 -12.55 1.98
C TYR A 61 -0.60 -13.95 1.40
N ARG A 62 0.65 -14.22 1.05
CA ARG A 62 1.06 -15.49 0.44
C ARG A 62 0.80 -16.67 1.37
N ARG A 63 1.12 -16.52 2.66
CA ARG A 63 1.04 -17.60 3.65
C ARG A 63 -0.39 -17.87 4.10
N ASP A 64 -1.15 -16.81 4.43
CA ASP A 64 -2.36 -16.93 5.25
C ASP A 64 -3.64 -16.58 4.50
N ILE A 65 -3.56 -15.85 3.37
CA ILE A 65 -4.74 -15.23 2.75
C ILE A 65 -4.99 -15.74 1.33
N ALA A 66 -3.95 -15.95 0.53
CA ALA A 66 -4.06 -16.26 -0.90
C ALA A 66 -4.80 -17.57 -1.16
N GLN A 67 -4.47 -18.63 -0.43
CA GLN A 67 -5.09 -19.94 -0.62
C GLN A 67 -6.57 -19.94 -0.18
N PRO A 68 -6.95 -19.45 1.02
CA PRO A 68 -8.35 -19.39 1.41
C PRO A 68 -9.23 -18.59 0.45
N ILE A 69 -8.79 -17.41 0.00
CA ILE A 69 -9.60 -16.59 -0.90
C ILE A 69 -9.76 -17.26 -2.27
N PHE A 70 -8.69 -17.89 -2.79
CA PHE A 70 -8.74 -18.64 -4.04
C PHE A 70 -9.73 -19.82 -3.97
N LEU A 71 -9.72 -20.57 -2.86
CA LEU A 71 -10.65 -21.67 -2.65
C LEU A 71 -12.10 -21.19 -2.56
N LEU A 72 -12.34 -20.06 -1.89
CA LEU A 72 -13.65 -19.44 -1.81
C LEU A 72 -14.15 -18.98 -3.18
N GLU A 73 -13.33 -18.26 -3.95
CA GLU A 73 -13.68 -17.82 -5.30
C GLU A 73 -14.03 -19.03 -6.19
N GLY A 74 -13.24 -20.10 -6.11
CA GLY A 74 -13.51 -21.36 -6.80
C GLY A 74 -14.82 -22.02 -6.37
N ALA A 75 -15.13 -22.05 -5.08
CA ALA A 75 -16.38 -22.60 -4.54
C ALA A 75 -17.60 -21.80 -5.05
N ILE A 76 -17.52 -20.47 -5.10
CA ILE A 76 -18.57 -19.61 -5.63
C ILE A 76 -18.80 -19.89 -7.12
N ILE A 77 -17.73 -19.98 -7.91
CA ILE A 77 -17.83 -20.25 -9.35
C ILE A 77 -18.46 -21.63 -9.60
N ARG A 78 -18.07 -22.65 -8.84
CA ARG A 78 -18.66 -24.00 -8.94
C ARG A 78 -20.13 -24.00 -8.53
N ALA A 79 -20.48 -23.35 -7.44
CA ALA A 79 -21.85 -23.34 -6.92
C ALA A 79 -22.89 -22.77 -7.91
N GLY A 80 -22.52 -21.88 -8.82
CA GLY A 80 -23.47 -21.41 -9.85
C GLY A 80 -23.50 -22.25 -11.13
N ARG A 81 -22.84 -23.41 -11.18
CA ARG A 81 -22.95 -24.32 -12.31
C ARG A 81 -24.26 -25.13 -12.23
N PRO A 82 -24.97 -25.37 -13.35
CA PRO A 82 -26.25 -26.08 -13.35
C PRO A 82 -26.19 -27.50 -12.79
N GLU A 83 -25.03 -28.17 -12.92
CA GLU A 83 -24.81 -29.54 -12.47
C GLU A 83 -24.52 -29.66 -10.97
N THR A 84 -24.25 -28.55 -10.26
CA THR A 84 -23.90 -28.58 -8.84
C THR A 84 -25.15 -28.68 -7.99
N SER A 85 -25.23 -29.73 -7.19
CA SER A 85 -26.35 -29.96 -6.28
C SER A 85 -26.29 -29.06 -5.04
N ASP A 86 -27.43 -28.82 -4.40
CA ASP A 86 -27.53 -28.07 -3.15
C ASP A 86 -26.63 -28.63 -2.03
N GLN A 87 -26.43 -29.94 -1.99
CA GLN A 87 -25.59 -30.58 -0.99
C GLN A 87 -24.10 -30.32 -1.27
N GLU A 88 -23.66 -30.49 -2.52
CA GLU A 88 -22.28 -30.16 -2.92
C GLU A 88 -21.95 -28.69 -2.65
N MET A 89 -22.89 -27.78 -2.93
CA MET A 89 -22.73 -26.37 -2.57
C MET A 89 -22.53 -26.18 -1.07
N LYS A 90 -23.36 -26.81 -0.23
CA LYS A 90 -23.26 -26.72 1.23
C LYS A 90 -21.93 -27.25 1.74
N ASP A 91 -21.46 -28.38 1.20
CA ASP A 91 -20.22 -29.02 1.61
C ASP A 91 -18.99 -28.17 1.23
N ASP A 92 -18.99 -27.62 0.01
CA ASP A 92 -17.96 -26.67 -0.45
C ASP A 92 -17.90 -25.43 0.47
N PHE A 93 -19.06 -24.83 0.76
CA PHE A 93 -19.13 -23.63 1.60
C PHE A 93 -18.85 -23.89 3.08
N ALA A 94 -19.17 -25.08 3.60
CA ALA A 94 -18.79 -25.48 4.96
C ALA A 94 -17.27 -25.55 5.12
N THR A 95 -16.55 -25.93 4.06
CA THR A 95 -15.09 -26.06 4.06
C THR A 95 -14.39 -24.70 3.99
N VAL A 96 -14.85 -23.80 3.11
CA VAL A 96 -14.15 -22.52 2.85
C VAL A 96 -14.56 -21.38 3.79
N LEU A 97 -15.60 -21.59 4.61
CA LEU A 97 -16.08 -20.64 5.62
C LEU A 97 -16.19 -19.18 5.10
N PRO A 98 -17.08 -18.89 4.13
CA PRO A 98 -17.08 -17.64 3.35
C PRO A 98 -16.99 -16.37 4.18
N GLN A 99 -17.78 -16.27 5.25
CA GLN A 99 -17.80 -15.05 6.08
C GLN A 99 -16.46 -14.80 6.78
N GLN A 100 -15.85 -15.85 7.33
CA GLN A 100 -14.58 -15.72 8.04
C GLN A 100 -13.45 -15.39 7.06
N THR A 101 -13.44 -16.07 5.90
CA THR A 101 -12.46 -15.86 4.84
C THR A 101 -12.56 -14.45 4.27
N LEU A 102 -13.76 -13.96 3.95
CA LEU A 102 -13.97 -12.60 3.45
C LEU A 102 -13.67 -11.55 4.51
N ALA A 103 -14.06 -11.74 5.77
CA ALA A 103 -13.75 -10.79 6.84
C ALA A 103 -12.24 -10.60 7.01
N LYS A 104 -11.48 -11.70 7.09
CA LYS A 104 -10.01 -11.66 7.17
C LYS A 104 -9.39 -11.02 5.93
N TYR A 105 -9.91 -11.34 4.75
CA TYR A 105 -9.40 -10.81 3.51
C TYR A 105 -9.61 -9.30 3.39
N ILE A 106 -10.79 -8.80 3.72
CA ILE A 106 -11.10 -7.37 3.69
C ILE A 106 -10.30 -6.62 4.75
N ASP A 107 -10.14 -7.17 5.96
CA ASP A 107 -9.27 -6.59 6.97
C ASP A 107 -7.84 -6.44 6.46
N PHE A 108 -7.29 -7.49 5.83
CA PHE A 108 -5.97 -7.45 5.20
C PHE A 108 -5.87 -6.37 4.11
N LEU A 109 -6.85 -6.27 3.22
CA LEU A 109 -6.85 -5.25 2.16
C LEU A 109 -6.91 -3.82 2.74
N LYS A 110 -7.68 -3.61 3.81
CA LYS A 110 -7.73 -2.32 4.52
C LYS A 110 -6.40 -1.99 5.17
N ARG A 111 -5.72 -2.96 5.81
CA ARG A 111 -4.37 -2.75 6.36
C ARG A 111 -3.36 -2.39 5.27
N MET A 112 -3.47 -2.99 4.09
CA MET A 112 -2.64 -2.64 2.92
C MET A 112 -2.92 -1.20 2.44
N GLU A 113 -4.20 -0.81 2.35
CA GLU A 113 -4.61 0.57 2.05
C GLU A 113 -4.02 1.55 3.07
N THR A 114 -4.28 1.34 4.36
CA THR A 114 -3.77 2.19 5.45
C THR A 114 -2.24 2.28 5.45
N CYS A 115 -1.52 1.17 5.20
CA CYS A 115 -0.06 1.22 5.10
C CYS A 115 0.42 2.17 4.00
N GLY A 116 -0.27 2.17 2.85
CA GLY A 116 0.01 3.10 1.76
C GLY A 116 -0.31 4.55 2.13
N GLU A 117 -1.45 4.80 2.77
CA GLU A 117 -1.92 6.15 3.14
C GLU A 117 -1.05 6.81 4.21
N ASP A 118 -0.63 6.04 5.21
CA ASP A 118 0.25 6.52 6.28
C ASP A 118 1.71 6.70 5.83
N HIS A 119 1.99 6.53 4.53
CA HIS A 119 3.32 6.58 3.94
C HIS A 119 4.33 5.59 4.57
N VAL A 120 3.82 4.52 5.19
CA VAL A 120 4.59 3.41 5.76
C VAL A 120 4.95 2.40 4.68
N CYS A 121 4.12 2.25 3.65
CA CYS A 121 4.36 1.47 2.46
C CYS A 121 4.39 2.37 1.22
N ASN A 122 4.92 1.87 0.11
CA ASN A 122 4.77 2.55 -1.17
C ASN A 122 3.28 2.57 -1.59
N ARG A 123 2.67 3.77 -1.62
CA ARG A 123 1.24 3.94 -1.95
C ARG A 123 0.89 3.42 -3.34
N SER A 124 1.72 3.69 -4.35
CA SER A 124 1.47 3.22 -5.73
C SER A 124 1.39 1.69 -5.80
N GLN A 125 2.33 1.00 -5.14
CA GLN A 125 2.37 -0.47 -5.13
C GLN A 125 1.21 -1.07 -4.32
N THR A 126 0.92 -0.51 -3.14
CA THR A 126 -0.21 -0.97 -2.31
C THR A 126 -1.55 -0.73 -3.01
N SER A 127 -1.78 0.44 -3.59
CA SER A 127 -3.00 0.74 -4.35
C SER A 127 -3.17 -0.17 -5.57
N ALA A 128 -2.11 -0.42 -6.33
CA ALA A 128 -2.15 -1.35 -7.45
C ALA A 128 -2.53 -2.77 -7.01
N PHE A 129 -1.94 -3.23 -5.90
CA PHE A 129 -2.23 -4.53 -5.33
C PHE A 129 -3.69 -4.62 -4.85
N VAL A 130 -4.13 -3.67 -4.02
CA VAL A 130 -5.48 -3.65 -3.45
C VAL A 130 -6.53 -3.54 -4.56
N CYS A 131 -6.34 -2.62 -5.52
CA CYS A 131 -7.23 -2.49 -6.68
C CYS A 131 -7.39 -3.81 -7.45
N LYS A 132 -6.28 -4.45 -7.82
CA LYS A 132 -6.31 -5.71 -8.58
C LYS A 132 -7.04 -6.80 -7.79
N LYS A 133 -6.68 -6.97 -6.53
CA LYS A 133 -7.17 -8.03 -5.67
C LYS A 133 -8.63 -7.84 -5.30
N ALA A 134 -9.02 -6.61 -4.93
CA ALA A 134 -10.41 -6.27 -4.67
C ALA A 134 -11.30 -6.49 -5.91
N LYS A 135 -10.86 -6.07 -7.11
CA LYS A 135 -11.59 -6.32 -8.36
C LYS A 135 -11.82 -7.80 -8.64
N THR A 136 -10.78 -8.62 -8.54
CA THR A 136 -10.90 -10.07 -8.81
C THR A 136 -11.92 -10.72 -7.89
N THR A 137 -11.83 -10.47 -6.58
CA THR A 137 -12.77 -11.07 -5.63
C THR A 137 -14.17 -10.50 -5.79
N TRP A 138 -14.32 -9.19 -6.04
CA TRP A 138 -15.62 -8.58 -6.31
C TRP A 138 -16.31 -9.22 -7.51
N GLN A 139 -15.56 -9.47 -8.59
CA GLN A 139 -16.08 -10.15 -9.78
C GLN A 139 -16.55 -11.57 -9.46
N ALA A 140 -15.80 -12.32 -8.65
CA ALA A 140 -16.20 -13.65 -8.21
C ALA A 140 -17.49 -13.61 -7.37
N LEU A 141 -17.58 -12.70 -6.38
CA LEU A 141 -18.78 -12.56 -5.54
C LEU A 141 -20.02 -12.17 -6.34
N ASN A 142 -19.85 -11.36 -7.39
CA ASN A 142 -20.96 -10.86 -8.21
C ASN A 142 -21.21 -11.68 -9.47
N TYR A 143 -20.45 -12.75 -9.69
CA TYR A 143 -20.49 -13.55 -10.91
C TYR A 143 -21.91 -14.06 -11.23
N TYR A 144 -22.64 -14.49 -10.19
CA TYR A 144 -24.03 -14.97 -10.30
C TYR A 144 -25.05 -14.02 -9.68
N SER A 145 -24.73 -12.73 -9.53
CA SER A 145 -25.62 -11.73 -8.90
C SER A 145 -27.01 -11.58 -9.55
N LYS A 146 -27.16 -12.06 -10.80
CA LYS A 146 -28.41 -12.05 -11.56
C LYS A 146 -29.05 -13.44 -11.73
N ASP A 147 -28.41 -14.50 -11.25
CA ASP A 147 -28.96 -15.87 -11.36
C ASP A 147 -29.79 -16.20 -10.11
N VAL A 148 -31.11 -16.32 -10.29
CA VAL A 148 -32.07 -16.63 -9.22
C VAL A 148 -31.80 -18.00 -8.58
N ARG A 149 -31.07 -18.89 -9.27
CA ARG A 149 -30.70 -20.23 -8.78
C ARG A 149 -29.53 -20.20 -7.82
N PHE A 150 -28.71 -19.16 -7.85
CA PHE A 150 -27.58 -19.05 -6.92
C PHE A 150 -28.11 -18.77 -5.52
N ALA A 151 -27.93 -19.74 -4.63
CA ALA A 151 -28.38 -19.78 -3.23
C ALA A 151 -28.64 -18.38 -2.61
N PRO A 152 -29.91 -17.89 -2.59
CA PRO A 152 -30.25 -16.53 -2.17
C PRO A 152 -29.80 -16.18 -0.75
N TRP A 153 -29.69 -17.18 0.12
CA TRP A 153 -29.25 -17.02 1.50
C TRP A 153 -27.74 -16.75 1.61
N LYS A 154 -26.90 -17.37 0.76
CA LYS A 154 -25.45 -17.09 0.73
C LYS A 154 -25.11 -15.80 0.01
N SER A 155 -25.86 -15.43 -1.03
CA SER A 155 -25.65 -14.16 -1.71
C SER A 155 -25.89 -12.97 -0.77
N MET A 156 -26.93 -13.01 0.08
CA MET A 156 -27.14 -12.00 1.12
C MET A 156 -25.97 -11.88 2.11
N GLU A 157 -25.43 -13.00 2.59
CA GLU A 157 -24.30 -13.01 3.52
C GLU A 157 -23.02 -12.41 2.90
N MET A 158 -22.82 -12.59 1.60
CA MET A 158 -21.65 -12.09 0.87
C MET A 158 -21.83 -10.64 0.38
N MET A 159 -23.07 -10.13 0.29
CA MET A 159 -23.39 -8.81 -0.24
C MET A 159 -22.69 -7.67 0.52
N LYS A 160 -22.60 -7.78 1.86
CA LYS A 160 -21.86 -6.80 2.68
C LYS A 160 -20.40 -6.68 2.23
N TYR A 161 -19.74 -7.80 1.97
CA TYR A 161 -18.33 -7.80 1.57
C TYR A 161 -18.15 -7.31 0.13
N SER A 162 -19.12 -7.61 -0.75
CA SER A 162 -19.16 -7.04 -2.09
C SER A 162 -19.18 -5.51 -2.06
N SER A 163 -20.02 -4.90 -1.22
CA SER A 163 -20.05 -3.43 -1.05
C SER A 163 -18.72 -2.89 -0.53
N GLN A 164 -18.10 -3.56 0.43
CA GLN A 164 -16.79 -3.12 0.97
C GLN A 164 -15.66 -3.24 -0.05
N LEU A 165 -15.71 -4.25 -0.94
CA LEU A 165 -14.79 -4.37 -2.06
C LEU A 165 -15.01 -3.26 -3.08
N ASP A 166 -16.26 -2.92 -3.38
CA ASP A 166 -16.60 -1.84 -4.30
C ASP A 166 -16.05 -0.49 -3.80
N ASP A 167 -16.22 -0.22 -2.50
CA ASP A 167 -15.65 0.97 -1.86
C ASP A 167 -14.10 1.02 -1.98
N LEU A 168 -13.43 -0.12 -1.76
CA LEU A 168 -11.97 -0.24 -1.92
C LEU A 168 -11.55 -0.03 -3.39
N ILE A 169 -12.31 -0.58 -4.33
CA ILE A 169 -12.07 -0.44 -5.76
C ILE A 169 -12.15 1.03 -6.16
N ALA A 170 -13.20 1.74 -5.73
CA ALA A 170 -13.38 3.16 -6.05
C ALA A 170 -12.20 4.00 -5.56
N ARG A 171 -11.74 3.80 -4.32
CA ARG A 171 -10.62 4.59 -3.77
C ARG A 171 -9.28 4.25 -4.40
N GLU A 172 -8.96 2.95 -4.50
CA GLU A 172 -7.61 2.50 -4.85
C GLU A 172 -7.36 2.46 -6.35
N CYS A 173 -8.37 2.10 -7.15
CA CYS A 173 -8.21 2.04 -8.60
C CYS A 173 -8.17 3.42 -9.24
N ASP A 174 -8.91 4.40 -8.70
CA ASP A 174 -8.88 5.77 -9.21
C ASP A 174 -7.55 6.44 -8.88
N TYR A 175 -7.04 6.23 -7.65
CA TYR A 175 -5.69 6.67 -7.27
C TYR A 175 -4.62 6.06 -8.19
N PHE A 176 -4.64 4.74 -8.37
CA PHE A 176 -3.69 4.06 -9.25
C PHE A 176 -3.74 4.60 -10.69
N SER A 177 -4.95 4.77 -11.24
CA SER A 177 -5.13 5.28 -12.59
C SER A 177 -4.61 6.71 -12.74
N ALA A 178 -4.85 7.57 -11.76
CA ALA A 178 -4.36 8.96 -11.75
C ALA A 178 -2.83 9.04 -11.66
N VAL A 179 -2.20 8.21 -10.81
CA VAL A 179 -0.73 8.16 -10.68
C VAL A 179 -0.10 7.59 -11.95
N TRP A 180 -0.66 6.51 -12.50
CA TRP A 180 -0.15 5.89 -13.73
C TRP A 180 -0.22 6.85 -14.93
N LEU A 181 -1.29 7.65 -15.02
CA LEU A 181 -1.43 8.69 -16.04
C LEU A 181 -0.34 9.78 -15.89
N ARG A 182 -0.02 10.23 -14.67
CA ARG A 182 1.05 11.20 -14.44
C ARG A 182 2.44 10.65 -14.76
N MET A 183 2.73 9.41 -14.35
CA MET A 183 4.00 8.76 -14.68
C MET A 183 4.20 8.59 -16.19
N LYS A 184 3.11 8.45 -16.96
CA LYS A 184 3.19 8.39 -18.43
C LYS A 184 3.45 9.76 -19.06
N THR A 185 2.94 10.84 -18.50
CA THR A 185 3.15 12.20 -19.03
C THR A 185 4.55 12.74 -18.72
N ASP A 186 5.19 12.30 -17.65
CA ASP A 186 6.55 12.75 -17.29
C ASP A 186 7.67 12.03 -18.09
N ILE A 187 7.30 11.08 -18.96
CA ILE A 187 8.24 10.30 -19.80
C ILE A 187 8.21 10.76 -21.28
N PHE A 188 7.37 11.74 -21.64
CA PHE A 188 7.28 12.28 -23.01
C PHE A 188 7.50 13.80 -23.06
#